data_AF-A0AAU5UIQ3-F1
#
_entry.id   AF-A0AAU5UIQ3-F1
#
_cell.length_a   1.000
_cell.length_b   1.000
_cell.length_c   1.000
_cell.angle_alpha   90.00
_cell.angle_beta   90.00
_cell.angle_gamma   90.00
#
_symmetry.space_group_name_H-M   'P 1'
#
loop_
_entity.id
_entity.type
_entity.pdbx_description
1 polymer ?
#
loop_
_entity_poly.entity_id
_entity_poly.type
_entity_poly.pdbx_seq_one_letter_code
_entity_poly.pdbx_strand_id
1 'polypeptide(L)'
;MKGIPALVAALVVCLGGCHAGAGIEADKATPDPGTSPMTVAAADAGVRWASRANSQIAPGTQVYTGDGQCTANFVFIDKLRNVFVGQAAHCAARGSSEETNGCRADSLPLGTAITFRRGGSPVSAGDLVGRGRLVYSSWITMQQRNESDSAVCGHNDLALVKVDARYLKLVNPSLPFWGGPTDRRSGGPRMGPHDGLTAPRHPR
;
A
#
# COMPACT_ATOMS: atom_id res chain seq x y z
N MET A 1 -12.94 48.97 50.31
CA MET A 1 -14.03 49.66 49.60
C MET A 1 -13.64 49.78 48.13
N LYS A 2 -14.52 49.29 47.24
CA LYS A 2 -14.81 49.67 45.83
C LYS A 2 -13.63 50.16 44.95
N GLY A 3 -13.37 49.68 43.73
CA GLY A 3 -14.16 48.85 42.82
C GLY A 3 -13.39 48.63 41.51
N ILE A 4 -13.86 47.66 40.73
CA ILE A 4 -13.35 47.22 39.41
C ILE A 4 -14.06 48.03 38.30
N PRO A 5 -13.39 48.33 37.18
CA PRO A 5 -14.06 48.34 35.87
C PRO A 5 -13.31 47.39 34.91
N ALA A 6 -13.95 46.29 34.47
CA ALA A 6 -14.93 46.18 33.38
C ALA A 6 -14.26 46.14 31.99
N LEU A 7 -14.00 44.89 31.59
CA LEU A 7 -13.67 44.40 30.27
C LEU A 7 -14.84 44.67 29.29
N VAL A 8 -14.59 45.32 28.15
CA VAL A 8 -15.56 45.39 27.04
C VAL A 8 -15.17 44.36 26.00
N ALA A 9 -15.89 43.24 25.99
CA ALA A 9 -15.85 42.24 24.94
C ALA A 9 -16.76 42.70 23.79
N ALA A 10 -16.19 42.90 22.60
CA ALA A 10 -16.96 43.09 21.38
C ALA A 10 -17.42 41.72 20.86
N LEU A 11 -18.71 41.45 21.04
CA LEU A 11 -19.42 40.28 20.52
C LEU A 11 -19.77 40.54 19.05
N VAL A 12 -19.12 39.87 18.11
CA VAL A 12 -19.55 39.85 16.71
C VAL A 12 -20.58 38.72 16.56
N VAL A 13 -21.84 39.12 16.43
CA VAL A 13 -22.96 38.23 16.09
C VAL A 13 -22.97 38.04 14.57
N CYS A 14 -22.48 36.91 14.08
CA CYS A 14 -22.78 36.46 12.72
C CYS A 14 -24.11 35.71 12.75
N LEU A 15 -25.16 36.35 12.25
CA LEU A 15 -26.44 35.70 11.95
C LEU A 15 -26.21 34.60 10.91
N GLY A 16 -26.62 33.38 11.25
CA GLY A 16 -26.64 32.25 10.34
C GLY A 16 -27.67 32.47 9.22
N GLY A 17 -27.19 32.43 7.99
CA GLY A 17 -28.01 32.18 6.80
C GLY A 17 -27.69 30.78 6.29
N CYS A 18 -28.68 29.89 6.32
CA CYS A 18 -28.64 28.59 5.66
C CYS A 18 -28.22 28.75 4.20
N HIS A 19 -27.01 28.35 3.84
CA HIS A 19 -26.65 28.09 2.46
C HIS A 19 -26.73 26.59 2.23
N ALA A 20 -27.71 26.20 1.42
CA ALA A 20 -27.78 24.89 0.81
C ALA A 20 -26.42 24.55 0.18
N GLY A 21 -25.97 23.32 0.38
CA GLY A 21 -24.71 22.83 -0.18
C GLY A 21 -24.64 23.11 -1.67
N ALA A 22 -23.69 23.94 -2.06
CA ALA A 22 -23.20 23.95 -3.43
C ALA A 22 -22.56 22.58 -3.66
N GLY A 23 -23.17 21.79 -4.54
CA GLY A 23 -22.52 20.61 -5.09
C GLY A 23 -21.18 21.05 -5.66
N ILE A 24 -20.12 20.36 -5.27
CA ILE A 24 -18.87 20.38 -6.03
C ILE A 24 -19.14 19.69 -7.36
N GLU A 25 -19.60 20.46 -8.34
CA GLU A 25 -19.52 20.05 -9.73
C GLU A 25 -18.04 19.86 -10.05
N ALA A 26 -17.69 18.63 -10.45
CA ALA A 26 -16.33 18.30 -10.88
C ALA A 26 -16.07 19.03 -12.20
N ASP A 27 -15.60 20.27 -12.12
CA ASP A 27 -15.02 20.95 -13.26
C ASP A 27 -13.83 20.13 -13.77
N LYS A 28 -13.77 19.93 -15.09
CA LYS A 28 -12.64 19.29 -15.76
C LYS A 28 -11.40 20.14 -15.51
N ALA A 29 -10.64 19.79 -14.48
CA ALA A 29 -9.37 20.44 -14.18
C ALA A 29 -8.49 20.41 -15.44
N THR A 30 -8.21 21.61 -15.98
CA THR A 30 -7.25 21.75 -17.08
C THR A 30 -5.86 21.54 -16.48
N PRO A 31 -5.04 20.61 -17.00
CA PRO A 31 -3.70 20.35 -16.46
C PRO A 31 -2.85 21.63 -16.49
N ASP A 32 -2.23 21.98 -15.35
CA ASP A 32 -1.27 23.08 -15.28
C ASP A 32 -0.05 22.78 -16.18
N PRO A 33 0.26 23.63 -17.17
CA PRO A 33 1.39 23.41 -18.09
C PRO A 33 2.76 23.37 -17.39
N GLY A 34 2.85 23.74 -16.11
CA GLY A 34 4.07 23.59 -15.31
C GLY A 34 4.22 22.27 -14.55
N THR A 35 3.18 21.43 -14.50
CA THR A 35 3.21 20.17 -13.73
C THR A 35 3.78 19.04 -14.57
N SER A 36 4.99 18.59 -14.23
CA SER A 36 5.53 17.35 -14.80
C SER A 36 4.60 16.18 -14.45
N PRO A 37 4.24 15.33 -15.42
CA PRO A 37 3.36 14.20 -15.13
C PRO A 37 4.04 13.28 -14.10
N MET A 38 3.31 12.95 -13.02
CA MET A 38 3.81 12.04 -11.97
C MET A 38 3.88 10.58 -12.44
N THR A 39 3.27 10.27 -13.57
CA THR A 39 3.30 8.95 -14.22
C THR A 39 3.84 9.08 -15.63
N VAL A 40 4.62 8.08 -16.05
CA VAL A 40 5.12 7.95 -17.41
C VAL A 40 4.48 6.73 -18.03
N ALA A 41 4.10 6.81 -19.32
CA ALA A 41 3.64 5.62 -20.01
C ALA A 41 4.76 4.57 -20.01
N ALA A 42 4.42 3.29 -19.84
CA ALA A 42 5.42 2.24 -19.74
C ALA A 42 6.39 2.23 -20.95
N ALA A 43 5.90 2.56 -22.15
CA ALA A 43 6.71 2.67 -23.36
C ALA A 43 7.75 3.81 -23.30
N ASP A 44 7.45 4.89 -22.58
CA ASP A 44 8.28 6.10 -22.50
C ASP A 44 9.25 6.06 -21.30
N ALA A 45 9.16 5.03 -20.46
CA ALA A 45 9.98 4.83 -19.27
C ALA A 45 11.50 4.70 -19.54
N GLY A 46 11.91 4.49 -20.80
CA GLY A 46 13.31 4.23 -21.15
C GLY A 46 13.85 2.89 -20.63
N VAL A 47 12.96 2.00 -20.18
CA VAL A 47 13.24 0.64 -19.69
C VAL A 47 12.51 -0.36 -20.60
N ARG A 48 13.16 -1.47 -20.95
CA ARG A 48 12.52 -2.55 -21.71
C ARG A 48 11.76 -3.48 -20.76
N TRP A 49 10.45 -3.57 -20.95
CA TRP A 49 9.57 -4.45 -20.16
C TRP A 49 9.38 -5.82 -20.79
N ALA A 50 9.12 -6.82 -19.97
CA ALA A 50 8.63 -8.12 -20.43
C ALA A 50 7.27 -7.95 -21.12
N SER A 51 6.93 -8.84 -22.06
CA SER A 51 5.54 -8.96 -22.50
C SER A 51 4.67 -9.51 -21.36
N ARG A 52 3.36 -9.26 -21.39
CA ARG A 52 2.43 -9.81 -20.39
C ARG A 52 2.57 -11.34 -20.25
N ALA A 53 2.66 -12.04 -21.37
CA ALA A 53 2.78 -13.50 -21.40
C ALA A 53 4.09 -14.03 -20.78
N ASN A 54 5.17 -13.25 -20.85
CA ASN A 54 6.50 -13.65 -20.37
C ASN A 54 6.87 -13.02 -19.02
N SER A 55 6.05 -12.12 -18.50
CA SER A 55 6.29 -11.46 -17.22
C SER A 55 6.16 -12.44 -16.06
N GLN A 56 7.03 -12.27 -15.06
CA GLN A 56 6.94 -13.01 -13.80
C GLN A 56 6.82 -12.08 -12.60
N ILE A 57 7.23 -10.82 -12.76
CA ILE A 57 7.11 -9.77 -11.75
C ILE A 57 6.19 -8.68 -12.32
N ALA A 58 5.04 -8.50 -11.69
CA ALA A 58 4.05 -7.52 -12.08
C ALA A 58 3.24 -7.13 -10.83
N PRO A 59 2.42 -6.07 -10.91
CA PRO A 59 1.37 -5.86 -9.92
C PRO A 59 0.58 -7.16 -9.66
N GLY A 60 0.40 -7.52 -8.39
CA GLY A 60 -0.20 -8.81 -8.01
C GLY A 60 0.79 -9.96 -7.72
N THR A 61 2.06 -9.85 -8.10
CA THR A 61 3.08 -10.86 -7.75
C THR A 61 3.28 -10.94 -6.24
N GLN A 62 3.45 -12.14 -5.68
CA GLN A 62 3.69 -12.30 -4.25
C GLN A 62 5.11 -11.80 -3.90
N VAL A 63 5.22 -10.99 -2.86
CA VAL A 63 6.45 -10.39 -2.33
C VAL A 63 6.65 -10.90 -0.91
N TYR A 64 7.82 -11.46 -0.63
CA TYR A 64 8.17 -11.98 0.68
C TYR A 64 9.32 -11.18 1.28
N THR A 65 9.09 -10.69 2.50
CA THR A 65 9.99 -9.82 3.27
C THR A 65 10.16 -10.38 4.67
N GLY A 66 11.24 -11.12 4.93
CA GLY A 66 11.34 -11.94 6.15
C GLY A 66 10.18 -12.94 6.19
N ASP A 67 9.40 -12.92 7.28
CA ASP A 67 8.21 -13.76 7.46
C ASP A 67 6.93 -13.14 6.87
N GLY A 68 6.98 -11.87 6.45
CA GLY A 68 5.85 -11.18 5.84
C GLY A 68 5.61 -11.62 4.39
N GLN A 69 4.37 -11.98 4.06
CA GLN A 69 3.93 -12.23 2.69
C GLN A 69 2.92 -11.16 2.26
N CYS A 70 3.26 -10.47 1.19
CA CYS A 70 2.45 -9.40 0.62
C CYS A 70 2.34 -9.52 -0.89
N THR A 71 1.63 -8.58 -1.48
CA THR A 71 1.41 -8.50 -2.92
C THR A 71 2.10 -7.25 -3.46
N ALA A 72 2.71 -7.37 -4.64
CA ALA A 72 3.30 -6.25 -5.35
C ALA A 72 2.22 -5.24 -5.77
N ASN A 73 2.49 -3.95 -5.52
CA ASN A 73 1.60 -2.84 -5.88
C ASN A 73 1.91 -2.37 -7.32
N PHE A 74 2.53 -1.21 -7.48
CA PHE A 74 2.90 -0.64 -8.77
C PHE A 74 4.40 -0.75 -9.04
N VAL A 75 4.77 -0.61 -10.31
CA VAL A 75 6.17 -0.47 -10.72
C VAL A 75 6.52 1.01 -10.77
N PHE A 76 7.61 1.39 -10.11
CA PHE A 76 8.15 2.74 -10.11
C PHE A 76 9.52 2.74 -10.81
N ILE A 77 9.87 3.87 -11.40
CA ILE A 77 11.19 4.11 -11.97
C ILE A 77 11.73 5.44 -11.47
N ASP A 78 13.05 5.53 -11.30
CA ASP A 78 13.71 6.82 -11.06
C ASP A 78 14.36 7.39 -12.33
N LYS A 79 14.94 8.59 -12.20
CA LYS A 79 15.65 9.27 -13.29
C LYS A 79 16.87 8.49 -13.81
N LEU A 80 17.42 7.58 -13.01
CA LEU A 80 18.54 6.70 -13.36
C LEU A 80 18.05 5.36 -13.95
N ARG A 81 16.74 5.21 -14.17
CA ARG A 81 16.09 3.99 -14.70
C ARG A 81 16.27 2.78 -13.80
N ASN A 82 16.48 2.98 -12.49
CA ASN A 82 16.29 1.91 -11.54
C ASN A 82 14.80 1.54 -11.49
N VAL A 83 14.51 0.26 -11.41
CA VAL A 83 13.14 -0.26 -11.32
C VAL A 83 12.85 -0.69 -9.90
N PHE A 84 11.71 -0.23 -9.39
CA PHE A 84 11.22 -0.55 -8.07
C PHE A 84 9.82 -1.14 -8.16
N VAL A 85 9.50 -2.03 -7.23
CA VAL A 85 8.16 -2.54 -7.02
C VAL A 85 7.69 -2.06 -5.66
N GLY A 86 6.52 -1.44 -5.62
CA GLY A 86 5.88 -1.07 -4.37
C GLY A 86 5.35 -2.28 -3.61
N GLN A 87 5.40 -2.22 -2.29
CA GLN A 87 4.62 -3.07 -1.39
C GLN A 87 4.14 -2.23 -0.21
N ALA A 88 3.32 -2.81 0.66
CA ALA A 88 3.02 -2.18 1.93
C ALA A 88 4.25 -2.17 2.87
N ALA A 89 4.41 -1.14 3.69
CA ALA A 89 5.53 -1.02 4.64
C ALA A 89 5.39 -2.00 5.81
N HIS A 90 4.17 -2.26 6.27
CA HIS A 90 3.90 -3.26 7.30
C HIS A 90 4.34 -4.67 6.91
N CYS A 91 4.50 -4.97 5.61
CA CYS A 91 5.05 -6.24 5.15
C CYS A 91 6.48 -6.48 5.63
N ALA A 92 7.18 -5.41 5.98
CA ALA A 92 8.50 -5.44 6.57
C ALA A 92 8.47 -5.22 8.10
N ALA A 93 7.31 -5.19 8.74
CA ALA A 93 7.20 -5.08 10.19
C ALA A 93 7.73 -6.35 10.88
N ARG A 94 8.22 -6.20 12.11
CA ARG A 94 8.59 -7.32 12.99
C ARG A 94 7.48 -7.75 13.94
N GLY A 95 6.49 -6.89 14.14
CA GLY A 95 5.36 -7.12 15.03
C GLY A 95 4.26 -7.99 14.42
N SER A 96 3.13 -8.05 15.12
CA SER A 96 1.95 -8.76 14.63
C SER A 96 1.32 -8.02 13.45
N SER A 97 0.47 -8.71 12.69
CA SER A 97 -0.31 -8.10 11.60
C SER A 97 -1.31 -7.02 12.07
N GLU A 98 -1.55 -6.92 13.38
CA GLU A 98 -2.44 -5.90 13.96
C GLU A 98 -1.71 -4.60 14.27
N GLU A 99 -0.38 -4.63 14.30
CA GLU A 99 0.43 -3.44 14.51
C GLU A 99 0.46 -2.60 13.22
N THR A 100 -0.34 -1.54 13.21
CA THR A 100 -0.60 -0.71 12.01
C THR A 100 -0.09 0.73 12.15
N ASN A 101 0.50 1.08 13.29
CA ASN A 101 1.04 2.43 13.53
C ASN A 101 2.50 2.52 13.08
N GLY A 102 2.73 3.08 11.89
CA GLY A 102 4.07 3.16 11.31
C GLY A 102 5.05 4.07 12.05
N CYS A 103 4.58 4.93 12.94
CA CYS A 103 5.45 5.79 13.76
C CYS A 103 6.01 5.07 15.00
N ARG A 104 5.44 3.91 15.37
CA ARG A 104 5.84 3.15 16.57
C ARG A 104 6.31 1.73 16.25
N ALA A 105 5.80 1.16 15.16
CA ALA A 105 6.02 -0.23 14.83
C ALA A 105 7.45 -0.53 14.36
N ASP A 106 8.02 -1.61 14.90
CA ASP A 106 9.35 -2.06 14.53
C ASP A 106 9.37 -2.57 13.09
N SER A 107 10.29 -2.04 12.27
CA SER A 107 10.47 -2.41 10.87
C SER A 107 11.83 -3.03 10.60
N LEU A 108 11.89 -4.07 9.75
CA LEU A 108 13.13 -4.58 9.17
C LEU A 108 13.90 -3.43 8.47
N PRO A 109 15.24 -3.40 8.57
CA PRO A 109 16.02 -2.27 8.08
C PRO A 109 16.00 -2.17 6.54
N LEU A 110 16.31 -0.99 6.03
CA LEU A 110 16.66 -0.84 4.61
C LEU A 110 17.82 -1.77 4.25
N GLY A 111 17.83 -2.26 3.01
CA GLY A 111 18.78 -3.28 2.53
C GLY A 111 18.32 -4.72 2.74
N THR A 112 17.24 -4.94 3.51
CA THR A 112 16.60 -6.25 3.70
C THR A 112 16.34 -6.94 2.35
N ALA A 113 16.72 -8.21 2.26
CA ALA A 113 16.52 -9.01 1.07
C ALA A 113 15.04 -9.35 0.87
N ILE A 114 14.59 -9.25 -0.37
CA ILE A 114 13.19 -9.48 -0.76
C ILE A 114 13.17 -10.56 -1.85
N THR A 115 12.16 -11.43 -1.81
CA THR A 115 11.90 -12.38 -2.90
C THR A 115 10.55 -12.15 -3.54
N PHE A 116 10.51 -12.25 -4.87
CA PHE A 116 9.28 -12.29 -5.66
C PHE A 116 8.96 -13.74 -5.97
N ARG A 117 7.72 -14.16 -5.74
CA ARG A 117 7.27 -15.53 -5.95
C ARG A 117 5.94 -15.62 -6.70
N ARG A 118 5.66 -16.79 -7.28
CA ARG A 118 4.38 -17.12 -7.90
C ARG A 118 3.88 -18.48 -7.47
N GLY A 119 2.56 -18.64 -7.46
CA GLY A 119 1.93 -19.91 -7.09
C GLY A 119 2.02 -20.25 -5.60
N GLY A 120 2.34 -19.27 -4.76
CA GLY A 120 2.31 -19.45 -3.31
C GLY A 120 0.90 -19.63 -2.78
N SER A 121 0.79 -20.38 -1.70
CA SER A 121 -0.42 -20.72 -0.95
C SER A 121 -0.09 -20.78 0.54
N PRO A 122 -1.08 -20.96 1.43
CA PRO A 122 -0.82 -21.10 2.86
C PRO A 122 0.16 -22.23 3.24
N VAL A 123 0.37 -23.21 2.35
CA VAL A 123 1.26 -24.37 2.60
C VAL A 123 2.54 -24.36 1.76
N SER A 124 2.73 -23.37 0.88
CA SER A 124 3.93 -23.28 0.03
C SER A 124 4.20 -21.83 -0.36
N ALA A 125 5.46 -21.39 -0.27
CA ALA A 125 5.83 -20.05 -0.72
C ALA A 125 5.73 -19.88 -2.26
N GLY A 126 5.62 -20.99 -3.01
CA GLY A 126 5.65 -20.99 -4.47
C GLY A 126 7.04 -20.79 -5.06
N ASP A 127 7.09 -20.66 -6.38
CA ASP A 127 8.33 -20.59 -7.15
C ASP A 127 9.01 -19.24 -6.98
N LEU A 128 10.32 -19.25 -6.77
CA LEU A 128 11.13 -18.04 -6.77
C LEU A 128 11.28 -17.51 -8.20
N VAL A 129 10.72 -16.34 -8.47
CA VAL A 129 10.77 -15.70 -9.81
C VAL A 129 11.63 -14.45 -9.86
N GLY A 130 12.02 -13.91 -8.69
CA GLY A 130 12.84 -12.71 -8.62
C GLY A 130 13.37 -12.41 -7.23
N ARG A 131 14.30 -11.47 -7.17
CA ARG A 131 14.85 -10.92 -5.91
C ARG A 131 15.04 -9.42 -6.02
N GLY A 132 15.09 -8.77 -4.87
CA GLY A 132 15.38 -7.36 -4.73
C GLY A 132 15.78 -7.00 -3.31
N ARG A 133 15.80 -5.70 -3.03
CA ARG A 133 16.06 -5.16 -1.69
C ARG A 133 15.09 -4.06 -1.32
N LEU A 134 14.68 -4.04 -0.05
CA LEU A 134 13.95 -2.91 0.52
C LEU A 134 14.85 -1.67 0.50
N VAL A 135 14.45 -0.63 -0.22
CA VAL A 135 15.24 0.62 -0.36
C VAL A 135 14.53 1.83 0.18
N TYR A 136 13.22 1.71 0.46
CA TYR A 136 12.44 2.75 1.10
C TYR A 136 11.33 2.11 1.95
N SER A 137 11.07 2.71 3.11
CA SER A 137 9.92 2.42 3.95
C SER A 137 9.42 3.73 4.54
N SER A 138 8.12 3.99 4.38
CA SER A 138 7.42 5.12 5.00
C SER A 138 7.51 5.05 6.52
N TRP A 139 7.42 3.87 7.13
CA TRP A 139 7.49 3.69 8.58
C TRP A 139 8.86 4.08 9.13
N ILE A 140 9.94 3.57 8.52
CA ILE A 140 11.32 3.97 8.87
C ILE A 140 11.50 5.48 8.70
N THR A 141 10.94 6.05 7.61
CA THR A 141 11.04 7.49 7.34
C THR A 141 10.29 8.31 8.38
N MET A 142 9.07 7.93 8.73
CA MET A 142 8.25 8.59 9.76
C MET A 142 8.97 8.59 11.11
N GLN A 143 9.52 7.45 11.51
CA GLN A 143 10.29 7.32 12.76
C GLN A 143 11.53 8.22 12.77
N GLN A 144 12.30 8.23 11.67
CA GLN A 144 13.48 9.10 11.53
C GLN A 144 13.13 10.60 11.55
N ARG A 145 11.89 10.95 11.17
CA ARG A 145 11.39 12.33 11.16
C ARG A 145 10.64 12.71 12.43
N ASN A 146 10.50 11.81 13.39
CA ASN A 146 9.66 11.98 14.57
C ASN A 146 8.21 12.38 14.19
N GLU A 147 7.66 11.73 13.17
CA GLU A 147 6.26 11.95 12.77
C GLU A 147 5.31 11.62 13.93
N SER A 148 4.28 12.43 14.10
CA SER A 148 3.32 12.34 15.21
C SER A 148 1.87 12.54 14.78
N ASP A 149 1.62 12.95 13.54
CA ASP A 149 0.27 13.05 12.99
C ASP A 149 -0.38 11.67 12.91
N SER A 150 -1.51 11.50 13.59
CA SER A 150 -2.18 10.21 13.69
C SER A 150 -2.67 9.66 12.36
N ALA A 151 -3.06 10.54 11.41
CA ALA A 151 -3.52 10.11 10.10
C ALA A 151 -2.34 9.63 9.25
N VAL A 152 -1.21 10.33 9.31
CA VAL A 152 0.02 9.91 8.63
C VAL A 152 0.53 8.59 9.23
N CYS A 153 0.64 8.52 10.56
CA CYS A 153 1.12 7.32 11.27
C CYS A 153 0.25 6.08 11.02
N GLY A 154 -1.07 6.25 10.86
CA GLY A 154 -2.00 5.13 10.68
C GLY A 154 -2.22 4.70 9.22
N HIS A 155 -1.83 5.52 8.24
CA HIS A 155 -2.20 5.28 6.84
C HIS A 155 -1.07 5.40 5.82
N ASN A 156 0.08 5.96 6.19
CA ASN A 156 1.25 5.97 5.30
C ASN A 156 1.98 4.63 5.39
N ASP A 157 1.71 3.77 4.41
CA ASP A 157 2.15 2.38 4.41
C ASP A 157 2.90 2.01 3.12
N LEU A 158 3.62 2.96 2.52
CA LEU A 158 4.39 2.69 1.29
C LEU A 158 5.80 2.17 1.61
N ALA A 159 6.22 1.11 0.93
CA ALA A 159 7.61 0.68 0.83
C ALA A 159 8.00 0.40 -0.63
N LEU A 160 9.28 0.59 -0.96
CA LEU A 160 9.82 0.30 -2.30
C LEU A 160 10.89 -0.77 -2.24
N VAL A 161 10.77 -1.73 -3.13
CA VAL A 161 11.73 -2.81 -3.36
C VAL A 161 12.46 -2.54 -4.66
N LYS A 162 13.77 -2.31 -4.62
CA LYS A 162 14.61 -2.26 -5.82
C LYS A 162 14.79 -3.66 -6.37
N VAL A 163 14.39 -3.88 -7.62
CA VAL A 163 14.54 -5.18 -8.28
C VAL A 163 16.00 -5.40 -8.67
N ASP A 164 16.54 -6.60 -8.43
CA ASP A 164 17.91 -6.91 -8.87
C ASP A 164 18.00 -6.88 -10.40
N ALA A 165 19.11 -6.35 -10.92
CA ALA A 165 19.32 -6.12 -12.36
C ALA A 165 19.03 -7.37 -13.24
N ARG A 166 19.38 -8.57 -12.75
CA ARG A 166 19.16 -9.84 -13.47
C ARG A 166 17.70 -10.20 -13.72
N TYR A 167 16.76 -9.62 -12.95
CA TYR A 167 15.33 -9.90 -13.06
C TYR A 167 14.53 -8.80 -13.77
N LEU A 168 15.16 -7.70 -14.17
CA LEU A 168 14.45 -6.58 -14.83
C LEU A 168 13.71 -7.02 -16.10
N LYS A 169 14.28 -7.97 -16.85
CA LYS A 169 13.66 -8.55 -18.06
C LYS A 169 12.37 -9.35 -17.79
N LEU A 170 12.03 -9.60 -16.53
CA LEU A 170 10.82 -10.31 -16.11
C LEU A 170 9.72 -9.35 -15.61
N VAL A 171 10.03 -8.06 -15.51
CA VAL A 171 9.12 -7.04 -15.00
C VAL A 171 8.17 -6.56 -16.09
N ASN A 172 6.88 -6.49 -15.78
CA ASN A 172 5.88 -5.82 -16.60
C ASN A 172 5.00 -4.93 -15.70
N PRO A 173 4.85 -3.63 -16.01
CA PRO A 173 4.11 -2.68 -15.17
C PRO A 173 2.60 -2.69 -15.41
N SER A 174 2.09 -3.45 -16.38
CA SER A 174 0.68 -3.45 -16.74
C SER A 174 -0.20 -4.03 -15.64
N LEU A 175 -1.30 -3.34 -15.35
CA LEU A 175 -2.47 -3.87 -14.66
C LEU A 175 -3.53 -4.19 -15.73
N PRO A 176 -3.60 -5.43 -16.22
CA PRO A 176 -4.39 -5.76 -17.41
C PRO A 176 -5.90 -5.69 -17.18
N PHE A 177 -6.33 -5.74 -15.92
CA PHE A 177 -7.73 -5.60 -15.53
C PHE A 177 -7.81 -4.71 -14.30
N TRP A 178 -8.65 -3.69 -14.39
CA TRP A 178 -9.06 -2.86 -13.27
C TRP A 178 -10.50 -3.20 -12.93
N GLY A 179 -10.69 -3.91 -11.82
CA GLY A 179 -12.01 -4.33 -11.36
C GLY A 179 -11.91 -5.38 -10.26
N GLY A 180 -13.00 -5.51 -9.51
CA GLY A 180 -13.21 -6.57 -8.52
C GLY A 180 -14.40 -7.44 -8.92
N PRO A 181 -14.86 -8.34 -8.03
CA PRO A 181 -16.13 -9.01 -8.20
C PRO A 181 -17.23 -7.99 -8.48
N THR A 182 -17.91 -8.10 -9.62
CA THR A 182 -19.05 -7.23 -9.96
C THR A 182 -20.30 -7.58 -9.16
N ASP A 183 -20.31 -8.76 -8.54
CA ASP A 183 -21.42 -9.30 -7.80
C ASP A 183 -20.96 -9.92 -6.48
N ARG A 184 -21.87 -9.93 -5.50
CA ARG A 184 -21.70 -10.77 -4.31
C ARG A 184 -21.96 -12.21 -4.70
N ARG A 185 -21.12 -13.12 -4.22
CA ARG A 185 -21.42 -14.54 -4.23
C ARG A 185 -22.79 -14.77 -3.57
N SER A 186 -23.79 -15.18 -4.35
CA SER A 186 -25.09 -15.62 -3.83
C SER A 186 -24.93 -17.04 -3.27
N GLY A 187 -24.65 -17.11 -1.97
CA GLY A 187 -24.49 -18.35 -1.23
C GLY A 187 -23.18 -18.39 -0.44
N GLY A 188 -23.24 -18.91 0.79
CA GLY A 188 -22.05 -19.11 1.61
C GLY A 188 -20.99 -20.01 0.95
N PRO A 189 -19.82 -20.19 1.58
CA PRO A 189 -18.95 -21.31 1.25
C PRO A 189 -19.82 -22.56 1.17
N ARG A 190 -19.71 -23.34 0.09
CA ARG A 190 -20.28 -24.68 0.10
C ARG A 190 -19.49 -25.39 1.18
N MET A 191 -20.09 -25.54 2.35
CA MET A 191 -19.60 -26.46 3.36
C MET A 191 -19.64 -27.81 2.66
N GLY A 192 -18.47 -28.30 2.23
CA GLY A 192 -18.36 -29.68 1.80
C GLY A 192 -18.88 -30.56 2.95
N PRO A 193 -19.33 -31.79 2.67
CA PRO A 193 -19.60 -32.73 3.74
C PRO A 193 -18.38 -32.74 4.66
N HIS A 194 -18.58 -32.40 5.94
CA HIS A 194 -17.62 -32.71 6.98
C HIS A 194 -17.61 -34.23 7.13
N ASP A 195 -16.98 -34.92 6.18
CA ASP A 195 -16.66 -36.32 6.31
C ASP A 195 -15.47 -36.42 7.25
N GLY A 196 -15.80 -36.51 8.54
CA GLY A 196 -15.09 -37.36 9.48
C GLY A 196 -13.84 -36.78 10.12
N LEU A 197 -14.01 -35.85 11.07
CA LEU A 197 -13.29 -35.91 12.35
C LEU A 197 -14.26 -35.45 13.45
N THR A 198 -15.02 -36.41 13.97
CA THR A 198 -15.76 -36.27 15.22
C THR A 198 -14.78 -35.92 16.33
N ALA A 199 -14.89 -34.71 16.87
CA ALA A 199 -14.26 -34.38 18.14
C ALA A 199 -14.82 -35.32 19.22
N PRO A 200 -13.98 -35.95 20.07
CA PRO A 200 -14.47 -36.75 21.18
C PRO A 200 -15.30 -35.86 22.13
N ARG A 201 -16.55 -36.25 22.39
CA ARG A 201 -17.31 -35.64 23.49
C ARG A 201 -16.71 -36.14 24.80
N HIS A 202 -16.15 -35.22 25.59
CA HIS A 202 -15.87 -35.49 26.99
C HIS A 202 -17.21 -35.64 27.75
N PRO A 203 -17.46 -36.76 28.44
CA PRO A 203 -18.53 -36.81 29.44
C PRO A 203 -18.17 -35.91 30.63
N ARG A 204 -19.23 -35.36 31.23
CA ARG A 204 -19.22 -34.38 32.32
C ARG A 204 -18.40 -34.80 33.54
#